data_AF-A0A4Q0AK81-F1
#
_entry.id   AF-A0A4Q0AK81-F1
#
_cell.length_a   1.000
_cell.length_b   1.000
_cell.length_c   1.000
_cell.angle_alpha   90.00
_cell.angle_beta   90.00
_cell.angle_gamma   90.00
#
_symmetry.space_group_name_H-M   'P 1'
#
loop_
_entity.id
_entity.type
_entity.pdbx_description
1 polymer ?
#
loop_
_entity_poly.entity_id
_entity_poly.type
_entity_poly.pdbx_seq_one_letter_code
_entity_poly.pdbx_strand_id
1 'polypeptide(L)'
;MFDLIQKVDSGSRKHQVVDVRSGDTVRVHQKIKEGNKERVQVFEGVVIRTDRKNSLTSRITVRKVTSGVGVEKSYLLHSPLVLKVEVMRRSKVRRKFLSYLRQRSGKSARLSSVEFNREKVNAVRDKAAEAEIEHIKEEVAAEAEAAAEEKAAEETKQG
;
A
#
# COMPACT_ATOMS: atom_id res chain seq x y z
N MET A 1 -26.29 -9.17 -19.37
CA MET A 1 -25.20 -8.18 -19.33
C MET A 1 -24.37 -8.25 -18.04
N PHE A 2 -25.01 -8.21 -16.85
CA PHE A 2 -24.30 -8.22 -15.55
C PHE A 2 -23.46 -9.49 -15.32
N ASP A 3 -23.97 -10.64 -15.76
CA ASP A 3 -23.35 -11.95 -15.53
C ASP A 3 -22.07 -12.19 -16.36
N LEU A 4 -22.02 -11.64 -17.58
CA LEU A 4 -20.84 -11.75 -18.45
C LEU A 4 -19.67 -10.92 -17.92
N ILE A 5 -19.97 -9.71 -17.42
CA ILE A 5 -18.96 -8.83 -16.82
C ILE A 5 -18.38 -9.47 -15.56
N GLN A 6 -19.21 -10.11 -14.72
CA GLN A 6 -18.71 -10.81 -13.53
C GLN A 6 -17.80 -11.99 -13.88
N LYS A 7 -18.09 -12.74 -14.96
CA LYS A 7 -17.22 -13.81 -15.44
C LYS A 7 -15.85 -13.28 -15.86
N VAL A 8 -15.80 -12.15 -16.58
CA VAL A 8 -14.53 -11.51 -16.97
C VAL A 8 -13.78 -10.98 -15.75
N ASP A 9 -14.48 -10.37 -14.80
CA ASP A 9 -13.88 -9.80 -13.58
C ASP A 9 -13.25 -10.86 -12.67
N SER A 10 -13.77 -12.10 -12.70
CA SER A 10 -13.32 -13.18 -11.82
C SER A 10 -11.84 -13.53 -12.00
N GLY A 11 -11.31 -13.46 -13.22
CA GLY A 11 -9.91 -13.78 -13.51
C GLY A 11 -8.91 -12.76 -12.96
N SER A 12 -9.34 -11.51 -12.76
CA SER A 12 -8.47 -10.43 -12.25
C SER A 12 -8.66 -10.17 -10.74
N ARG A 13 -9.56 -10.90 -10.08
CA ARG A 13 -9.91 -10.67 -8.68
C ARG A 13 -8.97 -11.46 -7.77
N LYS A 14 -8.22 -10.75 -6.92
CA LYS A 14 -7.53 -11.37 -5.78
C LYS A 14 -8.50 -12.15 -4.90
N HIS A 15 -8.07 -13.34 -4.49
CA HIS A 15 -8.90 -14.28 -3.72
C HIS A 15 -9.41 -13.67 -2.41
N GLN A 16 -8.57 -12.89 -1.73
CA GLN A 16 -8.93 -12.23 -0.49
C GLN A 16 -8.25 -10.85 -0.41
N VAL A 17 -8.98 -9.90 0.20
CA VAL A 17 -8.52 -8.52 0.39
C VAL A 17 -8.80 -8.14 1.83
N VAL A 18 -7.84 -7.43 2.45
CA VAL A 18 -7.96 -6.94 3.83
C VAL A 18 -9.16 -6.01 4.00
N ASP A 19 -9.89 -6.15 5.11
CA ASP A 19 -11.02 -5.27 5.46
C ASP A 19 -10.53 -3.89 5.91
N VAL A 20 -10.20 -3.05 4.93
CA VAL A 20 -9.80 -1.66 5.12
C VAL A 20 -11.02 -0.75 5.24
N ARG A 21 -11.01 0.16 6.21
CA ARG A 21 -12.09 1.12 6.46
C ARG A 21 -11.57 2.56 6.41
N SER A 22 -12.46 3.50 6.12
CA SER A 22 -12.14 4.92 6.27
C SER A 22 -11.75 5.21 7.72
N GLY A 23 -10.69 6.00 7.91
CA GLY A 23 -10.11 6.30 9.22
C GLY A 23 -9.03 5.31 9.66
N ASP A 24 -8.87 4.16 8.98
CA ASP A 24 -7.76 3.26 9.25
C ASP A 24 -6.43 3.92 8.81
N THR A 25 -5.36 3.67 9.56
CA THR A 25 -3.99 3.93 9.13
C THR A 25 -3.45 2.64 8.53
N VAL A 26 -2.99 2.71 7.28
CA VAL A 26 -2.57 1.53 6.51
C VAL A 26 -1.17 1.72 5.96
N ARG A 27 -0.45 0.61 5.81
CA ARG A 27 0.76 0.49 4.99
C ARG A 27 0.38 -0.21 3.69
N VAL A 28 0.63 0.44 2.57
CA VAL A 28 0.44 -0.14 1.24
C VAL A 28 1.81 -0.42 0.64
N HIS A 29 2.09 -1.69 0.37
CA HIS A 29 3.28 -2.13 -0.34
C HIS A 29 2.96 -2.10 -1.84
N GLN A 30 3.55 -1.14 -2.55
CA GLN A 30 3.36 -0.95 -3.98
C GLN A 30 4.63 -1.36 -4.72
N LYS A 31 4.48 -2.21 -5.73
CA LYS A 31 5.52 -2.50 -6.72
C LYS A 31 5.68 -1.29 -7.64
N ILE A 32 6.90 -0.77 -7.72
CA ILE A 32 7.28 0.32 -8.61
C ILE A 32 8.37 -0.20 -9.55
N LYS A 33 8.19 0.05 -10.85
CA LYS A 33 9.17 -0.26 -11.89
C LYS A 33 9.76 1.04 -12.42
N GLU A 34 11.07 1.18 -12.32
CA GLU A 34 11.85 2.32 -12.80
C GLU A 34 12.84 1.79 -13.84
N GLY A 35 12.42 1.81 -15.11
CA GLY A 35 13.18 1.18 -16.20
C GLY A 35 13.22 -0.34 -16.06
N ASN A 36 14.43 -0.88 -15.88
CA ASN A 36 14.65 -2.33 -15.68
C ASN A 36 14.63 -2.75 -14.20
N LYS A 37 14.61 -1.80 -13.27
CA LYS A 37 14.66 -2.08 -11.83
C LYS A 37 13.27 -2.10 -11.23
N GLU A 38 13.03 -3.05 -10.33
CA GLU A 38 11.79 -3.19 -9.59
C GLU A 38 12.06 -3.00 -8.10
N ARG A 39 11.18 -2.29 -7.40
CA ARG A 39 11.28 -2.09 -5.95
C ARG A 39 9.92 -2.03 -5.29
N VAL A 40 9.87 -2.44 -4.02
CA VAL A 40 8.66 -2.28 -3.19
C VAL A 40 8.73 -0.96 -2.44
N GLN A 41 7.85 -0.02 -2.81
CA GLN A 41 7.67 1.22 -2.05
C GLN A 41 6.51 1.07 -1.06
N VAL A 42 6.78 1.39 0.21
CA VAL A 42 5.76 1.41 1.26
C VAL A 42 5.19 2.82 1.41
N PHE A 43 3.86 2.94 1.30
CA PHE A 43 3.14 4.18 1.59
C PHE A 43 2.27 4.00 2.84
N GLU A 44 2.65 4.69 3.92
CA GLU A 44 1.90 4.69 5.18
C GLU A 44 1.06 5.96 5.33
N GLY A 45 -0.24 5.82 5.58
CA GLY A 45 -1.09 6.97 5.81
C GLY A 45 -2.52 6.61 6.23
N VAL A 46 -3.35 7.63 6.39
CA VAL A 46 -4.76 7.49 6.80
C VAL A 46 -5.63 7.29 5.57
N VAL A 47 -6.47 6.27 5.58
CA VAL A 47 -7.48 6.03 4.56
C VAL A 47 -8.58 7.08 4.70
N ILE A 48 -8.67 8.00 3.75
CA ILE A 48 -9.70 9.04 3.76
C ILE A 48 -10.97 8.59 3.07
N ARG A 49 -10.89 7.59 2.18
CA ARG A 49 -12.03 7.11 1.37
C ARG A 49 -11.85 5.65 1.01
N THR A 50 -12.94 4.91 1.11
CA THR A 50 -13.08 3.54 0.59
C THR A 50 -14.24 3.49 -0.40
N ASP A 51 -14.00 3.05 -1.62
CA ASP A 51 -14.99 3.03 -2.71
C ASP A 51 -15.22 1.63 -3.26
N ARG A 52 -16.43 1.44 -3.80
CA ARG A 52 -16.83 0.26 -4.57
C ARG A 52 -16.40 -1.05 -3.89
N LYS A 53 -16.67 -1.14 -2.57
CA LYS A 53 -16.38 -2.34 -1.78
C LYS A 53 -17.04 -3.54 -2.47
N ASN A 54 -16.34 -4.67 -2.53
CA ASN A 54 -16.78 -5.89 -3.22
C ASN A 54 -16.86 -5.80 -4.76
N SER A 55 -16.22 -4.81 -5.39
CA SER A 55 -16.03 -4.71 -6.86
C SER A 55 -14.57 -4.97 -7.23
N LEU A 56 -14.31 -5.43 -8.46
CA LEU A 56 -12.95 -5.47 -9.02
C LEU A 56 -12.28 -4.09 -8.97
N THR A 57 -13.08 -3.03 -9.14
CA THR A 57 -12.63 -1.63 -9.06
C THR A 57 -12.62 -1.07 -7.63
N SER A 58 -12.60 -1.95 -6.61
CA SER A 58 -12.51 -1.53 -5.21
C SER A 58 -11.23 -0.75 -4.97
N ARG A 59 -11.39 0.42 -4.35
CA ARG A 59 -10.34 1.42 -4.19
C ARG A 59 -10.28 1.95 -2.78
N ILE A 60 -9.06 2.21 -2.31
CA ILE A 60 -8.80 3.02 -1.13
C ILE A 60 -8.01 4.28 -1.51
N THR A 61 -8.30 5.41 -0.87
CA THR A 61 -7.49 6.62 -0.99
C THR A 61 -6.79 6.87 0.34
N VAL A 62 -5.47 6.87 0.31
CA VAL A 62 -4.60 7.01 1.48
C VAL A 62 -3.94 8.39 1.44
N ARG A 63 -4.03 9.12 2.54
CA ARG A 63 -3.46 10.45 2.73
C ARG A 63 -2.32 10.39 3.75
N LYS A 64 -1.19 11.01 3.41
CA LYS A 64 -0.05 11.26 4.30
C LYS A 64 0.37 12.71 4.15
N VAL A 65 0.76 13.35 5.24
CA VAL A 65 1.53 14.61 5.16
C VAL A 65 2.99 14.25 5.32
N THR A 66 3.82 14.60 4.33
CA THR A 66 5.25 14.35 4.33
C THR A 66 5.96 15.65 3.98
N SER A 67 6.97 16.02 4.76
CA SER A 67 7.73 17.26 4.54
C SER A 67 6.84 18.51 4.37
N GLY A 68 5.77 18.61 5.16
CA GLY A 68 4.80 19.71 5.10
C GLY A 68 3.79 19.64 3.94
N VAL A 69 3.97 18.73 2.97
CA VAL A 69 3.10 18.60 1.80
C VAL A 69 2.13 17.43 1.99
N GLY A 70 0.84 17.68 1.73
CA GLY A 70 -0.20 16.64 1.76
C GLY A 70 -0.19 15.81 0.49
N VAL A 71 0.18 14.53 0.60
CA VAL A 71 0.19 13.56 -0.50
C VAL A 71 -0.99 12.62 -0.37
N GLU A 72 -1.75 12.44 -1.44
CA GLU A 72 -2.84 11.48 -1.54
C GLU A 72 -2.54 10.49 -2.66
N LYS A 73 -2.64 9.19 -2.37
CA LYS A 73 -2.53 8.12 -3.37
C LYS A 73 -3.81 7.27 -3.33
N SER A 74 -4.33 6.94 -4.52
CA SER A 74 -5.44 6.02 -4.67
C SER A 74 -4.93 4.67 -5.14
N TYR A 75 -5.33 3.60 -4.47
CA TYR A 75 -4.93 2.23 -4.75
C TYR A 75 -6.13 1.38 -5.10
N LEU A 76 -6.04 0.63 -6.19
CA LEU A 76 -6.98 -0.43 -6.53
C LEU A 76 -6.56 -1.70 -5.78
N LEU A 77 -7.45 -2.26 -4.96
CA LEU A 77 -7.11 -3.36 -4.07
C LEU A 77 -6.78 -4.66 -4.81
N HIS A 78 -7.37 -4.86 -5.98
CA HIS A 78 -7.13 -6.01 -6.84
C HIS A 78 -5.99 -5.77 -7.85
N SER A 79 -5.34 -4.61 -7.85
CA SER A 79 -4.23 -4.37 -8.78
C SER A 79 -3.03 -5.26 -8.44
N PRO A 80 -2.33 -5.82 -9.45
CA PRO A 80 -1.10 -6.57 -9.23
C PRO A 80 0.03 -5.68 -8.68
N LEU A 81 -0.02 -4.37 -8.94
CA LEU A 81 0.97 -3.42 -8.42
C LEU A 81 0.86 -3.22 -6.91
N VAL A 82 -0.26 -3.58 -6.28
CA VAL A 82 -0.43 -3.51 -4.84
C VAL A 82 -0.12 -4.89 -4.29
N LEU A 83 1.05 -5.11 -3.72
CA LEU A 83 1.45 -6.44 -3.25
C LEU A 83 0.74 -6.79 -1.93
N LYS A 84 0.75 -5.85 -0.98
CA LYS A 84 0.19 -6.07 0.36
C LYS A 84 -0.41 -4.78 0.92
N VAL A 85 -1.49 -4.92 1.68
CA VAL A 85 -2.07 -3.82 2.46
C VAL A 85 -2.18 -4.28 3.91
N GLU A 86 -1.56 -3.54 4.82
CA GLU A 86 -1.59 -3.83 6.25
C GLU A 86 -2.32 -2.73 7.00
N VAL A 87 -3.30 -3.09 7.83
CA VAL A 87 -3.94 -2.15 8.75
C VAL A 87 -3.08 -2.04 10.02
N MET A 88 -2.59 -0.84 10.29
CA MET A 88 -1.75 -0.52 11.45
C MET A 88 -2.58 -0.06 12.64
N ARG A 89 -3.54 0.81 12.37
CA ARG A 89 -4.39 1.44 13.39
C ARG A 89 -5.80 1.63 12.87
N ARG A 90 -6.80 1.35 13.69
CA ARG A 90 -8.20 1.67 13.39
C ARG A 90 -8.64 2.90 14.17
N SER A 91 -9.36 3.81 13.51
CA SER A 91 -9.86 5.04 14.13
C SER A 91 -11.38 5.14 14.05
N LYS A 92 -11.99 5.74 15.07
CA LYS A 92 -13.43 5.99 15.08
C LYS A 92 -13.74 7.19 14.21
N VAL A 93 -14.48 6.95 13.13
CA VAL A 93 -14.97 8.00 12.24
C VAL A 93 -16.44 7.81 11.94
N ARG A 94 -17.14 8.91 11.66
CA ARG A 94 -18.58 8.91 11.36
C ARG A 94 -18.89 9.05 9.87
N ARG A 95 -17.89 9.42 9.05
CA ARG A 95 -18.06 9.69 7.61
C ARG A 95 -17.29 8.66 6.79
N LYS A 96 -17.88 8.24 5.67
CA LYS A 96 -17.23 7.36 4.69
C LYS A 96 -16.11 8.08 3.91
N PHE A 97 -16.26 9.37 3.65
CA PHE A 97 -15.23 10.21 3.03
C PHE A 97 -14.78 11.31 3.99
N LEU A 98 -13.52 11.26 4.40
CA LEU A 98 -12.90 12.17 5.36
C LEU A 98 -12.22 13.35 4.65
N SER A 99 -12.92 13.99 3.70
CA SER A 99 -12.39 15.12 2.93
C SER A 99 -11.91 16.28 3.81
N TYR A 100 -12.53 16.45 4.99
CA TYR A 100 -12.16 17.47 5.97
C TYR A 100 -10.71 17.34 6.49
N LEU A 101 -10.09 16.15 6.41
CA LEU A 101 -8.68 15.97 6.79
C LEU A 101 -7.69 16.65 5.83
N ARG A 102 -8.17 17.17 4.70
CA ARG A 102 -7.36 17.98 3.76
C ARG A 102 -7.04 19.37 4.31
N GLN A 103 -7.99 19.94 5.04
CA GLN A 103 -7.91 21.30 5.59
C GLN A 103 -7.40 21.30 7.05
N ARG A 104 -7.21 20.13 7.65
CA ARG A 104 -6.78 19.99 9.04
C ARG A 104 -5.32 19.56 9.14
N SER A 105 -4.62 20.09 10.13
CA SER A 105 -3.23 19.74 10.45
C SER A 105 -3.01 19.63 11.97
N GLY A 106 -1.90 19.01 12.35
CA GLY A 106 -1.50 18.86 13.75
C GLY A 106 -2.55 18.16 14.62
N LYS A 107 -2.88 18.76 15.77
CA LYS A 107 -3.83 18.21 16.74
C LYS A 107 -5.24 18.04 16.16
N SER A 108 -5.68 18.95 15.29
CA SER A 108 -7.03 18.94 14.70
C SER A 108 -7.28 17.78 13.73
N ALA A 109 -6.21 17.23 13.13
CA ALA A 109 -6.26 16.11 12.20
C ALA A 109 -6.21 14.74 12.89
N ARG A 110 -5.95 14.69 14.21
CA ARG A 110 -5.87 13.44 14.96
C ARG A 110 -7.24 12.79 15.06
N LEU A 111 -7.29 11.49 14.76
CA LEU A 111 -8.49 10.66 14.91
C LEU A 111 -8.36 9.78 16.15
N SER A 112 -9.44 9.60 16.90
CA SER A 112 -9.46 8.70 18.07
C SER A 112 -9.26 7.25 17.65
N SER A 113 -8.32 6.55 18.28
CA SER A 113 -8.13 5.11 18.06
C SER A 113 -9.29 4.32 18.64
N VAL A 114 -9.51 3.15 18.07
CA VAL A 114 -10.40 2.13 18.62
C VAL A 114 -9.64 0.83 18.69
N GLU A 115 -9.95 0.03 19.69
CA GLU A 115 -9.42 -1.32 19.80
C GLU A 115 -9.92 -2.18 18.63
N PHE A 116 -9.01 -2.93 18.02
CA PHE A 116 -9.32 -3.86 16.94
C PHE A 116 -8.28 -4.97 16.92
N ASN A 117 -8.70 -6.17 16.54
CA ASN A 117 -7.77 -7.28 16.38
C ASN A 117 -6.99 -7.11 15.06
N ARG A 118 -5.74 -6.65 15.18
CA ARG A 118 -4.86 -6.40 14.02
C ARG A 118 -4.50 -7.68 13.28
N GLU A 119 -4.23 -8.77 13.99
CA GLU A 119 -3.87 -10.06 13.40
C GLU A 119 -4.99 -10.61 12.54
N LYS A 120 -6.22 -10.63 13.07
CA LYS A 120 -7.40 -11.10 12.34
C LYS A 120 -7.66 -10.30 11.07
N VAL A 121 -7.46 -8.99 11.10
CA VAL A 121 -7.67 -8.12 9.92
C VAL A 121 -6.59 -8.32 8.87
N ASN A 122 -5.34 -8.53 9.30
CA ASN A 122 -4.19 -8.70 8.42
C ASN A 122 -3.89 -10.17 8.09
N ALA A 123 -4.70 -11.13 8.55
CA ALA A 123 -4.52 -12.56 8.30
C ALA A 123 -4.70 -12.98 6.83
N VAL A 124 -5.02 -12.03 5.95
CA VAL A 124 -5.06 -12.23 4.51
C VAL A 124 -3.63 -12.39 3.99
N ARG A 125 -3.18 -13.63 3.85
CA ARG A 125 -1.89 -13.97 3.24
C ARG A 125 -2.10 -14.38 1.80
N ASP A 126 -1.51 -13.61 0.89
CA ASP A 126 -1.36 -13.98 -0.51
C ASP A 126 0.07 -14.47 -0.69
N LYS A 127 0.25 -15.79 -0.77
CA LYS A 127 1.57 -16.43 -0.87
C LYS A 127 2.35 -15.95 -2.11
N ALA A 128 1.64 -15.65 -3.20
CA ALA A 128 2.28 -15.16 -4.43
C ALA A 128 2.84 -13.74 -4.21
N ALA A 129 2.07 -12.88 -3.54
CA ALA A 129 2.53 -11.53 -3.20
C ALA A 129 3.66 -11.54 -2.16
N GLU A 130 3.64 -12.47 -1.20
CA GLU A 130 4.73 -12.64 -0.23
C GLU A 130 6.04 -13.05 -0.92
N ALA A 131 5.99 -14.07 -1.79
CA ALA A 131 7.14 -14.51 -2.57
C ALA A 131 7.66 -13.41 -3.52
N GLU A 132 6.77 -12.64 -4.15
CA GLU A 132 7.18 -11.53 -5.02
C GLU A 132 7.82 -10.38 -4.23
N ILE A 133 7.37 -10.11 -2.99
CA ILE A 133 8.05 -9.14 -2.11
C ILE A 133 9.45 -9.63 -1.72
N GLU A 134 9.62 -10.92 -1.42
CA GLU A 134 10.91 -11.50 -1.07
C GLU A 134 11.88 -11.48 -2.24
N HIS A 135 11.47 -11.93 -3.42
CA HIS A 135 12.26 -11.87 -4.64
C HIS A 135 12.75 -10.46 -4.95
N ILE A 136 11.85 -9.46 -4.94
CA ILE A 136 12.22 -8.07 -5.19
C ILE A 136 13.20 -7.54 -4.12
N LYS A 137 13.07 -7.98 -2.86
CA LYS A 137 14.03 -7.59 -1.81
C LYS A 137 15.41 -8.20 -2.04
N GLU A 138 15.47 -9.48 -2.41
CA GLU A 138 16.72 -10.18 -2.71
C GLU A 138 17.42 -9.56 -3.93
N GLU A 139 16.68 -9.28 -5.01
CA GLU A 139 17.22 -8.58 -6.19
C GLU A 139 17.76 -7.20 -5.84
N VAL A 140 17.02 -6.40 -5.07
CA VAL A 140 17.47 -5.08 -4.64
C VAL A 140 18.69 -5.16 -3.72
N ALA A 141 18.78 -6.17 -2.86
CA ALA A 141 19.95 -6.38 -2.00
C ALA A 141 21.19 -6.78 -2.80
N ALA A 142 21.05 -7.73 -3.74
CA ALA A 142 22.12 -8.16 -4.62
C ALA A 142 22.64 -7.02 -5.51
N GLU A 143 21.75 -6.20 -6.07
CA GLU A 143 22.14 -5.00 -6.81
C GLU A 143 22.86 -3.97 -5.92
N ALA A 144 22.45 -3.81 -4.67
CA ALA A 144 23.07 -2.88 -3.73
C ALA A 144 24.47 -3.33 -3.30
N GLU A 145 24.67 -4.64 -3.08
CA GLU A 145 25.98 -5.23 -2.79
C GLU A 145 26.92 -5.10 -4.00
N ALA A 146 26.46 -5.45 -5.20
CA ALA A 146 27.26 -5.30 -6.43
C ALA A 146 27.68 -3.83 -6.68
N ALA A 147 26.75 -2.88 -6.46
CA ALA A 147 27.06 -1.45 -6.60
C ALA A 147 28.01 -0.93 -5.49
N ALA A 148 28.03 -1.56 -4.31
CA ALA A 148 28.97 -1.21 -3.24
C ALA A 148 30.38 -1.75 -3.53
N GLU A 149 30.49 -2.98 -4.05
CA GLU A 149 31.76 -3.58 -4.48
C GLU A 149 32.39 -2.82 -5.65
N GLU A 150 31.59 -2.41 -6.63
CA GLU A 150 32.06 -1.64 -7.79
C GLU A 150 32.61 -0.27 -7.37
N LYS A 151 31.94 0.42 -6.43
CA LYS A 151 32.43 1.68 -5.84
C LYS A 151 33.71 1.50 -5.03
N ALA A 152 33.81 0.44 -4.24
CA ALA A 152 35.02 0.13 -3.47
C ALA A 152 36.22 -0.20 -4.39
N ALA A 153 35.97 -0.83 -5.54
CA ALA A 153 36.98 -1.11 -6.56
C ALA A 153 37.41 0.14 -7.36
N GLU A 154 36.54 1.15 -7.48
CA GLU A 154 36.86 2.44 -8.10
C GLU A 154 37.70 3.33 -7.18
N GLU A 155 37.36 3.38 -5.88
CA GLU A 155 38.10 4.15 -4.86
C GLU A 155 39.53 3.62 -4.64
N THR A 156 39.74 2.31 -4.76
CA THR A 156 41.08 1.69 -4.64
C THR A 156 41.98 1.88 -5.88
N LYS A 157 41.43 2.36 -7.01
CA LYS A 157 42.20 2.68 -8.23
C LYS A 157 42.55 4.17 -8.37
N GLN A 158 41.97 5.04 -7.54
CA GLN A 158 42.20 6.49 -7.55
C GLN A 158 43.14 6.97 -6.43
N GLY A 159 43.64 6.07 -5.57
CA GLY A 159 44.68 6.34 -4.57
C GLY A 159 46.03 5.74 -4.97
#